data_AF-A0A7W0RYH0-F1
#
_entry.id   AF-A0A7W0RYH0-F1
#
_cell.length_a   1.000
_cell.length_b   1.000
_cell.length_c   1.000
_cell.angle_alpha   90.00
_cell.angle_beta   90.00
_cell.angle_gamma   90.00
#
_symmetry.space_group_name_H-M   'P 1'
#
loop_
_entity.id
_entity.type
_entity.pdbx_description
1 polymer ?
#
loop_
_entity_poly.entity_id
_entity_poly.type
_entity_poly.pdbx_seq_one_letter_code
_entity_poly.pdbx_strand_id
1 'polypeptide(L)'
;MTLVRVLSVASEVYPLVKTGGLADVAGALPPALARQGLAVRTLLPGYPAVMDRLEDAREVQEWRSLIGAGARLVAGTAAGLDLLVLDAPELYD
;
A
#
# COMPACT_ATOMS: atom_id res chain seq x y z
N MET A 1 20.13 -11.87 -15.12
CA MET A 1 19.79 -11.94 -13.69
C MET A 1 18.30 -11.69 -13.54
N THR A 2 17.61 -12.47 -12.72
CA THR A 2 16.16 -12.30 -12.50
C THR A 2 15.91 -11.13 -11.55
N LEU A 3 14.97 -10.25 -11.91
CA LEU A 3 14.55 -9.13 -11.08
C LEU A 3 13.84 -9.65 -9.82
N VAL A 4 14.36 -9.30 -8.64
CA VAL A 4 13.70 -9.63 -7.36
C VAL A 4 12.50 -8.70 -7.17
N ARG A 5 11.33 -9.28 -6.91
CA ARG A 5 10.09 -8.56 -6.62
C ARG A 5 9.78 -8.65 -5.13
N VAL A 6 9.54 -7.51 -4.50
CA VAL A 6 9.26 -7.40 -3.06
C VAL A 6 7.90 -6.74 -2.87
N LEU A 7 7.06 -7.38 -2.07
CA LEU A 7 5.86 -6.76 -1.51
C LEU A 7 6.17 -6.37 -0.06
N SER A 8 6.30 -5.07 0.19
CA SER A 8 6.33 -4.55 1.55
C SER A 8 4.91 -4.49 2.08
N VAL A 9 4.66 -4.97 3.29
CA VAL A 9 3.32 -4.93 3.91
C VAL A 9 3.44 -4.19 5.23
N ALA A 10 2.65 -3.13 5.39
CA ALA A 10 2.68 -2.29 6.58
C ALA A 10 1.27 -1.79 6.93
N SER A 11 1.06 -1.45 8.19
CA SER A 11 -0.17 -0.78 8.64
C SER A 11 -0.09 0.75 8.53
N GLU A 12 1.10 1.32 8.33
CA GLU A 12 1.32 2.75 8.24
C GLU A 12 2.47 3.10 7.30
N VAL A 13 2.43 4.27 6.69
CA VAL A 13 3.47 4.79 5.78
C VAL A 13 3.50 6.30 5.79
N TYR A 14 4.68 6.89 5.95
CA TYR A 14 4.83 8.34 5.78
C TYR A 14 4.89 8.69 4.28
N PRO A 15 4.20 9.75 3.81
CA PRO A 15 3.42 10.74 4.55
C PRO A 15 1.90 10.48 4.60
N LEU A 16 1.41 9.27 4.30
CA LEU A 16 -0.02 8.99 4.18
C LEU A 16 -0.69 8.77 5.54
N VAL A 17 -0.13 7.87 6.35
CA VAL A 17 -0.64 7.49 7.68
C VAL A 17 0.54 7.26 8.59
N LYS A 18 0.56 7.93 9.74
CA LYS A 18 1.66 7.84 10.71
C LYS A 18 1.13 7.87 12.14
N THR A 19 1.37 6.78 12.86
CA THR A 19 1.18 6.67 14.31
C THR A 19 2.53 6.59 15.03
N GLY A 20 3.56 6.00 14.40
CA GLY A 20 4.88 5.86 15.01
C GLY A 20 6.04 5.79 14.00
N GLY A 21 7.12 5.12 14.43
CA GLY A 21 8.36 4.99 13.65
C GLY A 21 8.28 3.96 12.51
N LEU A 22 7.28 3.07 12.52
CA LEU A 22 7.09 2.11 11.43
C LEU A 22 6.79 2.86 10.12
N ALA A 23 5.98 3.92 10.17
CA ALA A 23 5.65 4.73 9.00
C ALA A 23 6.89 5.33 8.32
N ASP A 24 7.90 5.73 9.10
CA ASP A 24 9.14 6.30 8.56
C ASP A 24 9.93 5.23 7.80
N VAL A 25 10.02 4.03 8.36
CA VAL A 25 10.70 2.90 7.72
C VAL A 25 9.95 2.44 6.49
N ALA A 26 8.62 2.28 6.59
CA ALA A 26 7.76 1.85 5.48
C ALA A 26 7.75 2.87 4.33
N GLY A 27 7.93 4.16 4.61
CA GLY A 27 8.04 5.20 3.58
C GLY A 27 9.43 5.28 2.95
N ALA A 28 10.49 5.10 3.75
CA ALA A 28 11.87 5.31 3.29
C ALA A 28 12.53 4.05 2.67
N LEU A 29 12.16 2.85 3.11
CA LEU A 29 12.80 1.60 2.68
C LEU A 29 12.48 1.21 1.23
N PRO A 30 11.21 1.26 0.74
CA PRO A 30 10.89 0.90 -0.63
C PRO A 30 11.70 1.67 -1.70
N PRO A 31 11.81 3.02 -1.66
CA PRO A 31 12.64 3.73 -2.63
C PRO A 31 14.13 3.43 -2.46
N ALA A 32 14.60 3.11 -1.24
CA ALA A 32 15.99 2.71 -1.03
C ALA A 32 16.31 1.36 -1.70
N LEU A 33 15.41 0.38 -1.59
CA LEU A 33 15.52 -0.92 -2.26
C LEU A 33 15.36 -0.80 -3.78
N ALA A 34 14.48 0.07 -4.26
CA ALA A 34 14.35 0.33 -5.70
C ALA A 34 15.66 0.82 -6.32
N ARG A 35 16.41 1.69 -5.62
CA ARG A 35 17.76 2.12 -6.04
C ARG A 35 18.79 1.00 -6.10
N GLN A 36 18.54 -0.14 -5.46
CA GLN A 36 19.39 -1.34 -5.54
C GLN A 36 18.93 -2.30 -6.66
N GLY A 37 17.99 -1.89 -7.52
CA GLY A 37 17.50 -2.69 -8.64
C GLY A 37 16.42 -3.70 -8.27
N LEU A 38 15.73 -3.53 -7.13
CA LEU A 38 14.57 -4.35 -6.76
C LEU A 38 13.27 -3.70 -7.25
N ALA A 39 12.31 -4.50 -7.68
CA ALA A 39 10.95 -4.03 -7.92
C ALA A 39 10.15 -4.12 -6.62
N VAL A 40 9.81 -2.97 -6.02
CA VAL A 40 9.14 -2.90 -4.72
C VAL A 40 7.78 -2.24 -4.85
N ARG A 41 6.79 -2.85 -4.20
CA ARG A 41 5.42 -2.32 -4.07
C ARG A 41 4.99 -2.46 -2.61
N THR A 42 4.20 -1.51 -2.11
CA THR A 42 3.77 -1.50 -0.71
C THR A 42 2.27 -1.79 -0.61
N LEU A 43 1.88 -2.76 0.21
CA LEU A 43 0.50 -3.03 0.59
C LEU A 43 0.14 -2.27 1.87
N LEU A 44 -0.97 -1.53 1.83
CA LEU A 44 -1.51 -0.77 2.95
C LEU A 44 -3.01 -1.04 3.13
N PRO A 45 -3.54 -0.87 4.35
CA PRO A 45 -4.97 -0.72 4.56
C PRO A 45 -5.49 0.54 3.84
N GLY A 46 -6.70 0.43 3.29
CA GLY A 46 -7.42 1.53 2.63
C GLY A 46 -8.06 2.48 3.61
N TYR A 47 -7.28 3.05 4.54
CA TYR A 47 -7.75 4.16 5.36
C TYR A 47 -8.20 5.33 4.48
N PRO A 48 -9.19 6.14 4.92
CA PRO A 48 -9.63 7.31 4.15
C PRO A 48 -8.48 8.21 3.69
N ALA A 49 -7.51 8.48 4.57
CA ALA A 49 -6.33 9.29 4.26
C ALA A 49 -5.40 8.70 3.17
N VAL A 50 -5.40 7.37 2.99
CA VAL A 50 -4.68 6.69 1.90
C VAL A 50 -5.49 6.79 0.61
N MET A 51 -6.80 6.47 0.69
CA MET A 51 -7.70 6.44 -0.46
C MET A 51 -7.83 7.83 -1.11
N ASP A 52 -7.95 8.90 -0.32
CA ASP A 52 -8.08 10.28 -0.79
C ASP A 52 -6.85 10.79 -1.55
N ARG A 53 -5.69 10.13 -1.38
CA ARG A 53 -4.40 10.53 -1.95
C ARG A 53 -3.90 9.56 -3.01
N LEU A 54 -4.67 8.52 -3.32
CA LEU A 54 -4.29 7.50 -4.29
C LEU A 54 -4.51 8.03 -5.70
N GLU A 55 -3.43 8.10 -6.46
CA GLU A 55 -3.39 8.48 -7.87
C GLU A 55 -3.37 7.22 -8.76
N ASP A 56 -3.83 7.34 -10.00
CA ASP A 56 -3.91 6.24 -10.98
C ASP A 56 -4.61 4.97 -10.43
N ALA A 57 -5.61 5.19 -9.58
CA ALA A 57 -6.31 4.13 -8.87
C ALA A 57 -7.01 3.17 -9.85
N ARG A 58 -6.64 1.89 -9.76
CA ARG A 58 -7.22 0.81 -10.57
C ARG A 58 -7.51 -0.38 -9.69
N GLU A 59 -8.77 -0.79 -9.65
CA GLU A 59 -9.15 -2.04 -9.02
C GLU A 59 -8.48 -3.23 -9.72
N VAL A 60 -7.87 -4.12 -8.94
CA VAL A 60 -7.17 -5.31 -9.45
C VAL A 60 -7.81 -6.60 -8.98
N GLN A 61 -8.60 -6.57 -7.92
CA GLN A 61 -9.31 -7.73 -7.37
C GLN A 61 -10.46 -7.26 -6.49
N GLU A 62 -11.55 -8.02 -6.48
CA GLU A 62 -12.68 -7.86 -5.57
C GLU A 62 -12.93 -9.17 -4.81
N TRP A 63 -13.34 -9.06 -3.55
CA TRP A 63 -13.84 -10.17 -2.74
C TRP A 63 -15.19 -9.79 -2.14
N ARG A 64 -16.18 -10.66 -2.34
CA ARG A 64 -17.50 -10.54 -1.70
C ARG A 64 -17.45 -10.70 -0.18
N SER A 65 -16.48 -11.47 0.31
CA SER A 65 -16.27 -11.71 1.74
C SER A 65 -14.82 -12.12 1.97
N LEU A 66 -13.98 -11.16 2.34
CA LEU A 66 -12.64 -11.37 2.87
C LEU A 66 -12.70 -11.18 4.38
N ILE A 67 -12.37 -12.21 5.15
CA ILE A 67 -12.43 -12.20 6.63
C ILE A 67 -13.75 -11.66 7.23
N GLY A 68 -14.86 -11.84 6.51
CA GLY A 68 -16.19 -11.40 6.94
C GLY A 68 -16.63 -10.03 6.44
N ALA A 69 -15.81 -9.32 5.68
CA ALA A 69 -16.12 -8.00 5.12
C ALA A 69 -16.01 -8.00 3.58
N GLY A 70 -16.75 -7.10 2.92
CA GLY A 70 -16.49 -6.79 1.52
C GLY A 70 -15.11 -6.12 1.37
N ALA A 71 -14.33 -6.52 0.37
CA ALA A 71 -13.00 -5.94 0.16
C ALA A 71 -12.64 -5.84 -1.32
N ARG A 72 -11.87 -4.81 -1.67
CA ARG A 72 -11.24 -4.66 -2.99
C ARG A 72 -9.76 -4.35 -2.83
N LEU A 73 -8.96 -4.85 -3.78
CA LEU A 73 -7.56 -4.49 -3.89
C LEU A 73 -7.42 -3.45 -4.99
N VAL A 74 -6.89 -2.29 -4.65
CA VAL A 74 -6.70 -1.18 -5.58
C VAL A 74 -5.21 -0.95 -5.77
N ALA A 75 -4.73 -0.96 -7.01
CA ALA A 75 -3.38 -0.54 -7.34
C ALA A 75 -3.38 0.96 -7.66
N GLY A 76 -2.33 1.67 -7.26
CA GLY A 76 -2.18 3.08 -7.56
C GLY A 76 -0.83 3.60 -7.08
N THR A 77 -0.63 4.91 -7.17
CA THR A 77 0.56 5.56 -6.62
C THR A 77 0.17 6.65 -5.64
N ALA A 78 1.02 6.91 -4.63
CA ALA A 78 0.84 8.06 -3.75
C ALA A 78 2.17 8.43 -3.10
N ALA A 79 2.45 9.73 -2.97
CA ALA A 79 3.69 10.24 -2.37
C ALA A 79 4.98 9.63 -2.95
N GLY A 80 4.98 9.32 -4.25
CA GLY A 80 6.11 8.70 -4.95
C GLY A 80 6.29 7.20 -4.69
N LEU A 81 5.32 6.54 -4.05
CA LEU A 81 5.31 5.09 -3.81
C LEU A 81 4.35 4.36 -4.76
N ASP A 82 4.73 3.14 -5.15
CA ASP A 82 3.85 2.19 -5.87
C ASP A 82 3.09 1.34 -4.85
N LEU A 83 1.76 1.42 -4.87
CA LEU A 83 0.90 0.90 -3.80
C LEU A 83 -0.08 -0.17 -4.29
N LEU A 84 -0.34 -1.11 -3.38
CA LEU A 84 -1.59 -1.85 -3.31
C LEU A 84 -2.32 -1.38 -2.05
N VAL A 85 -3.58 -1.08 -2.19
CA VAL A 85 -4.42 -0.63 -1.09
C VAL A 85 -5.55 -1.65 -0.95
N LEU A 86 -5.59 -2.32 0.21
CA LEU A 86 -6.69 -3.18 0.56
C LEU A 86 -7.81 -2.30 1.11
N ASP A 87 -8.78 -1.97 0.27
CA ASP A 87 -9.93 -1.18 0.67
C ASP A 87 -11.03 -2.11 1.19
N ALA A 88 -11.27 -2.02 2.49
CA ALA A 88 -12.31 -2.74 3.21
C ALA A 88 -12.84 -1.79 4.30
N PRO A 89 -13.74 -0.85 3.96
CA PRO A 89 -14.18 0.22 4.85
C PRO A 89 -14.68 -0.30 6.21
N GLU A 90 -15.39 -1.43 6.20
CA GLU A 90 -15.88 -2.12 7.41
C GLU A 90 -14.78 -2.47 8.44
N LEU A 91 -13.51 -2.55 8.01
CA LEU A 91 -12.37 -2.90 8.86
C LEU A 91 -11.48 -1.70 9.21
N TYR A 92 -11.60 -0.58 8.49
CA TYR A 92 -10.62 0.52 8.54
C TYR A 92 -11.24 1.90 8.84
N ASP A 93 -12.56 2.02 8.83
CA ASP A 93 -13.31 3.22 9.24
C ASP A 93 -13.60 3.27 10.75
#